data_AF-A0A973EE93-F1
#
_entry.id   AF-A0A973EE93-F1
#
_cell.length_a   1.000
_cell.length_b   1.000
_cell.length_c   1.000
_cell.angle_alpha   90.00
_cell.angle_beta   90.00
_cell.angle_gamma   90.00
#
_symmetry.space_group_name_H-M   'P 1'
#
loop_
_entity.id
_entity.type
_entity.pdbx_description
1 polymer ?
#
loop_
_entity_poly.entity_id
_entity_poly.type
_entity_poly.pdbx_seq_one_letter_code
_entity_poly.pdbx_strand_id
1 'polypeptide(L)'
;TPASTDQPQEESAKATPKRRPQADDQDIELFGHQWPLGDSVKLDPTVDRGTFRAQVVRLKQMGYAFDATSQTWTYSAAAAA
;
A
#
# COMPACT_ATOMS: atom_id res chain seq x y z
N THR A 1 26.69 -36.36 -5.46
CA THR A 1 25.80 -35.98 -4.35
C THR A 1 25.02 -34.77 -4.78
N PRO A 2 23.70 -34.83 -5.03
CA PRO A 2 22.96 -33.63 -5.42
C PRO A 2 22.78 -32.75 -4.18
N ALA A 3 23.14 -31.48 -4.33
CA ALA A 3 22.90 -30.44 -3.32
C ALA A 3 21.40 -30.17 -3.25
N SER A 4 20.83 -30.17 -2.04
CA SER A 4 19.55 -29.53 -1.74
C SER A 4 19.69 -28.04 -2.03
N THR A 5 19.16 -27.60 -3.15
CA THR A 5 18.80 -26.21 -3.40
C THR A 5 17.52 -25.93 -2.63
N ASP A 6 17.69 -25.39 -1.43
CA ASP A 6 16.65 -24.67 -0.71
C ASP A 6 16.28 -23.43 -1.55
N GLN A 7 15.11 -23.48 -2.16
CA GLN A 7 14.37 -22.29 -2.58
C GLN A 7 12.94 -22.47 -2.07
N PRO A 8 12.43 -21.46 -1.38
CA PRO A 8 11.44 -20.64 -2.04
C PRO A 8 12.00 -19.24 -2.29
N GLN A 9 12.16 -18.91 -3.57
CA GLN A 9 12.02 -17.55 -4.04
C GLN A 9 10.62 -17.07 -3.68
N GLU A 10 10.49 -16.08 -2.81
CA GLU A 10 9.56 -15.00 -3.07
C GLU A 10 10.37 -13.73 -3.32
N GLU A 11 10.70 -13.66 -4.61
CA GLU A 11 11.19 -12.53 -5.35
C GLU A 11 10.24 -11.33 -5.21
N SER A 12 10.69 -10.31 -4.49
CA SER A 12 10.38 -8.93 -4.87
C SER A 12 11.42 -7.96 -4.33
N ALA A 13 12.64 -8.13 -4.82
CA ALA A 13 13.69 -7.14 -4.69
C ALA A 13 13.73 -6.27 -5.97
N LYS A 14 13.08 -5.09 -5.95
CA LYS A 14 13.63 -3.82 -6.48
C LYS A 14 12.55 -2.74 -6.60
N ALA A 15 12.54 -1.85 -5.62
CA ALA A 15 12.58 -0.42 -5.88
C ALA A 15 13.16 0.20 -4.62
N THR A 16 14.26 0.93 -4.72
CA THR A 16 14.59 1.93 -3.70
C THR A 16 13.42 2.92 -3.69
N PRO A 17 12.79 3.25 -2.55
CA PRO A 17 12.03 4.48 -2.52
C PRO A 17 12.46 5.33 -1.33
N LYS A 18 12.18 6.63 -1.41
CA LYS A 18 11.95 7.45 -0.22
C LYS A 18 11.14 6.60 0.77
N ARG A 19 11.75 6.21 1.88
CA ARG A 19 11.27 5.21 2.84
C ARG A 19 9.74 5.36 3.00
N ARG A 20 8.98 4.48 2.35
CA ARG A 20 7.54 4.39 2.60
C ARG A 20 7.39 3.92 4.05
N PRO A 21 6.35 4.35 4.77
CA PRO A 21 6.05 3.76 6.07
C PRO A 21 5.95 2.25 5.89
N GLN A 22 6.57 1.51 6.81
CA GLN A 22 6.52 0.05 6.83
C GLN A 22 5.05 -0.32 6.99
N ALA A 23 4.53 -1.11 6.05
CA ALA A 23 3.14 -1.54 6.08
C ALA A 23 2.95 -2.55 7.21
N ASP A 24 1.92 -2.35 8.02
CA ASP A 24 1.56 -3.30 9.07
C ASP A 24 0.70 -4.44 8.47
N ASP A 25 0.67 -5.62 9.08
CA ASP A 25 -0.22 -6.72 8.65
C ASP A 25 -1.69 -6.27 8.59
N GLN A 26 -2.08 -5.33 9.45
CA GLN A 26 -3.38 -4.67 9.45
C GLN A 26 -3.67 -3.91 8.16
N ASP A 27 -2.66 -3.31 7.53
CA ASP A 27 -2.80 -2.64 6.23
C ASP A 27 -3.04 -3.67 5.14
N ILE A 28 -2.29 -4.77 5.19
CA ILE A 28 -2.43 -5.86 4.22
C ILE A 28 -3.83 -6.46 4.31
N GLU A 29 -4.37 -6.69 5.51
CA GLU A 29 -5.75 -7.15 5.71
C GLU A 29 -6.79 -6.10 5.25
N LEU A 30 -6.55 -4.82 5.52
CA LEU A 30 -7.48 -3.74 5.22
C LEU A 30 -7.59 -3.43 3.71
N PHE A 31 -6.47 -3.50 2.98
CA PHE A 31 -6.42 -3.30 1.54
C PHE A 31 -6.59 -4.61 0.76
N GLY A 32 -6.25 -5.75 1.37
CA GLY A 32 -6.42 -7.08 0.78
C GLY A 32 -5.81 -7.17 -0.61
N HIS A 33 -6.65 -7.43 -1.61
CA HIS A 33 -6.25 -7.54 -3.01
C HIS A 33 -5.76 -6.22 -3.65
N GLN A 34 -6.05 -5.08 -3.03
CA GLN A 34 -5.56 -3.77 -3.47
C GLN A 34 -4.11 -3.52 -3.01
N TRP A 35 -3.60 -4.36 -2.10
CA TRP A 35 -2.20 -4.40 -1.70
C TRP A 35 -1.35 -5.11 -2.79
N PRO A 36 -0.11 -4.67 -3.05
CA PRO A 36 0.62 -3.56 -2.46
C PRO A 36 0.19 -2.20 -3.01
N LEU A 37 0.05 -1.23 -2.12
CA LEU A 37 -0.23 0.15 -2.50
C LEU A 37 0.97 0.77 -3.21
N GLY A 38 0.76 1.31 -4.40
CA GLY A 38 1.78 2.04 -5.16
C GLY A 38 1.97 3.49 -4.69
N ASP A 39 2.62 4.30 -5.53
CA ASP A 39 2.71 5.76 -5.34
C ASP A 39 1.36 6.45 -5.58
N SER A 40 0.53 5.84 -6.43
CA SER A 40 -0.85 6.24 -6.69
C SER A 40 -1.77 5.05 -6.42
N VAL A 41 -2.81 5.27 -5.63
CA VAL A 41 -3.78 4.25 -5.20
C VAL A 41 -5.17 4.73 -5.55
N LYS A 42 -5.92 3.91 -6.27
CA LYS A 42 -7.35 4.14 -6.47
C LYS A 42 -8.11 3.23 -5.54
N LEU A 43 -8.93 3.81 -4.67
CA LEU A 43 -9.79 3.01 -3.79
C LEU A 43 -10.98 2.50 -4.60
N ASP A 44 -11.38 1.27 -4.34
CA ASP A 44 -12.58 0.69 -4.92
C ASP A 44 -13.81 1.16 -4.11
N PRO A 45 -14.72 1.97 -4.68
CA PRO A 45 -15.92 2.43 -3.98
C PRO A 45 -16.98 1.33 -3.79
N THR A 46 -16.79 0.13 -4.35
CA THR A 46 -17.69 -1.01 -4.18
C THR A 46 -17.46 -1.77 -2.87
N VAL A 47 -16.34 -1.53 -2.19
CA VAL A 47 -16.09 -2.07 -0.84
C VAL A 47 -17.11 -1.53 0.15
N ASP A 48 -17.28 -2.24 1.26
CA ASP A 48 -18.14 -1.79 2.34
C ASP A 48 -17.76 -0.37 2.81
N ARG A 49 -18.77 0.45 3.15
CA ARG A 49 -18.53 1.85 3.55
C ARG A 49 -17.65 1.96 4.79
N GLY A 50 -17.72 1.01 5.71
CA GLY A 50 -16.85 0.94 6.88
C GLY A 50 -15.39 0.71 6.48
N THR A 51 -15.15 -0.29 5.63
CA THR A 51 -13.82 -0.60 5.07
C THR A 51 -13.27 0.58 4.27
N PHE A 52 -14.07 1.20 3.41
CA PHE A 52 -13.65 2.37 2.63
C PHE A 52 -13.18 3.51 3.54
N ARG A 53 -13.93 3.81 4.61
CA ARG A 53 -13.53 4.84 5.58
C ARG A 53 -12.24 4.49 6.31
N ALA A 54 -12.07 3.23 6.71
CA ALA A 54 -10.84 2.77 7.35
C ALA A 54 -9.63 2.89 6.40
N GLN A 55 -9.77 2.47 5.14
CA GLN A 55 -8.75 2.63 4.10
C GLN A 55 -8.37 4.11 3.90
N VAL A 56 -9.35 5.00 3.80
CA VAL A 56 -9.15 6.46 3.68
C VAL A 56 -8.41 7.02 4.88
N VAL A 57 -8.81 6.64 6.10
CA VAL A 57 -8.17 7.11 7.33
C VAL A 57 -6.72 6.63 7.38
N ARG A 58 -6.46 5.37 7.02
CA ARG A 58 -5.12 4.80 7.03
C ARG A 58 -4.21 5.44 5.97
N LEU A 59 -4.70 5.68 4.76
CA LEU A 59 -3.98 6.41 3.72
C LEU A 59 -3.58 7.82 4.19
N LYS A 60 -4.48 8.55 4.86
CA LYS A 60 -4.16 9.85 5.45
C LYS A 60 -3.07 9.76 6.52
N GLN A 61 -3.12 8.75 7.40
CA GLN A 61 -2.09 8.53 8.43
C GLN A 61 -0.72 8.22 7.81
N MET A 62 -0.71 7.50 6.70
CA MET A 62 0.50 7.21 5.92
C MET A 62 1.03 8.43 5.14
N GLY A 63 0.30 9.55 5.07
CA GLY A 63 0.73 10.74 4.32
C GLY A 63 0.30 10.76 2.85
N TYR A 64 -0.68 9.96 2.46
CA TYR A 64 -1.28 10.07 1.12
C TYR A 64 -2.22 11.29 1.04
N ALA A 65 -2.14 12.00 -0.07
CA ALA A 65 -3.03 13.09 -0.43
C ALA A 65 -4.09 12.59 -1.42
N PHE A 66 -5.35 12.92 -1.15
CA PHE A 66 -6.45 12.61 -2.06
C PHE A 66 -6.57 13.68 -3.14
N ASP A 67 -6.46 13.26 -4.40
CA ASP A 67 -6.80 14.07 -5.55
C ASP A 67 -8.25 13.79 -5.96
N ALA A 68 -9.13 14.79 -5.78
CA ALA A 68 -10.53 14.70 -6.15
C ALA A 68 -10.75 14.72 -7.67
N THR A 69 -9.83 15.29 -8.45
CA THR A 69 -9.94 15.37 -9.91
C THR A 69 -9.75 14.00 -10.55
N SER A 70 -8.73 13.27 -10.11
CA SER A 70 -8.44 11.92 -10.60
C SER A 70 -9.01 10.82 -9.70
N GLN A 71 -9.68 11.20 -8.59
CA GLN A 71 -10.21 10.31 -7.56
C GLN A 71 -9.16 9.28 -7.09
N THR A 72 -7.92 9.74 -6.95
CA THR A 72 -6.74 8.91 -6.71
C THR A 72 -5.99 9.44 -5.50
N TRP A 73 -5.44 8.53 -4.70
CA TRP A 73 -4.60 8.84 -3.56
C TRP A 73 -3.15 8.78 -3.98
N THR A 74 -2.39 9.84 -3.73
CA THR A 74 -0.97 9.90 -4.09
C THR A 74 -0.11 10.01 -2.84
N TYR A 75 0.94 9.19 -2.74
CA TYR A 75 1.86 9.27 -1.63
C TYR A 75 2.68 10.55 -1.76
N SER A 76 2.46 11.49 -0.85
CA SER A 76 3.27 12.69 -0.75
C SER A 76 4.15 12.59 0.48
N ALA A 77 5.41 12.20 0.27
CA ALA A 77 6.43 12.19 1.31
C ALA A 77 6.64 13.58 1.99
N ALA A 78 6.04 14.65 1.46
CA ALA A 78 6.09 15.99 2.02
C ALA A 78 5.06 16.24 3.16
N ALA A 79 4.06 15.37 3.35
CA ALA A 79 3.02 15.59 4.37
C ALA A 79 3.42 15.13 5.79
N ALA A 80 4.61 14.53 5.97
CA ALA A 80 5.13 14.05 7.25
C ALA A 80 6.11 15.05 7.92
N ALA A 81 5.89 16.35 7.76
CA ALA A 81 6.68 17.43 8.36
C ALA A 81 5.92 18.12 9.50
#